data_AF-A0A949G629-F1
#
_entry.id   AF-A0A949G629-F1
#
_cell.length_a   1.000
_cell.length_b   1.000
_cell.length_c   1.000
_cell.angle_alpha   90.00
_cell.angle_beta   90.00
_cell.angle_gamma   90.00
#
_symmetry.space_group_name_H-M   'P 1'
#
loop_
_entity.id
_entity.type
_entity.pdbx_description
1 polymer ?
#
loop_
_entity_poly.entity_id
_entity_poly.type
_entity_poly.pdbx_seq_one_letter_code
_entity_poly.pdbx_strand_id
1 'polypeptide(L)' 'MSSKSAWRNLALLLLLANLVFWLWSQGFLREVGMGPKLVQEPHRLSEQIQPQALTIQDSASQESK' A
#
# COMPACT_ATOMS: atom_id res chain seq x y z
N MET A 1 -26.24 -36.94 -4.91
CA MET A 1 -26.12 -35.54 -4.47
C MET A 1 -26.02 -34.64 -5.70
N SER A 2 -26.94 -33.69 -5.86
CA SER A 2 -27.09 -32.88 -7.08
C SER A 2 -25.88 -31.96 -7.29
N SER A 3 -24.96 -32.34 -8.18
CA SER A 3 -23.74 -31.59 -8.52
C SER A 3 -24.04 -30.16 -8.97
N LYS A 4 -25.17 -29.92 -9.62
CA LYS A 4 -25.63 -28.59 -10.04
C LYS A 4 -25.87 -27.63 -8.86
N SER A 5 -26.37 -28.13 -7.73
CA SER A 5 -26.53 -27.29 -6.54
C SER A 5 -25.18 -26.92 -5.93
N ALA A 6 -24.19 -27.82 -5.99
CA ALA A 6 -22.85 -27.55 -5.46
C ALA A 6 -22.17 -26.41 -6.25
N TRP A 7 -22.26 -26.42 -7.57
CA TRP A 7 -21.71 -25.34 -8.42
C TRP A 7 -22.39 -23.99 -8.18
N ARG A 8 -23.71 -23.97 -8.02
CA ARG A 8 -24.44 -22.73 -7.70
C ARG A 8 -24.03 -22.18 -6.33
N ASN A 9 -23.93 -23.06 -5.32
CA ASN A 9 -23.52 -22.65 -3.98
C ASN A 9 -22.08 -22.13 -3.98
N LEU A 10 -21.19 -22.78 -4.74
CA LEU A 10 -19.82 -22.32 -4.93
C LEU A 10 -19.79 -20.94 -5.59
N ALA A 11 -20.54 -20.74 -6.68
CA ALA A 11 -20.62 -19.44 -7.36
C ALA A 11 -21.14 -18.33 -6.43
N LEU A 12 -22.17 -18.61 -5.63
CA LEU A 12 -22.69 -17.67 -4.63
C LEU A 12 -21.65 -17.35 -3.55
N LEU A 13 -20.92 -18.35 -3.07
CA LEU A 13 -19.87 -18.16 -2.08
C LEU A 13 -18.72 -17.31 -2.63
N LEU A 14 -18.31 -17.55 -3.88
CA LEU A 14 -17.30 -16.72 -4.56
C LEU A 14 -17.77 -15.28 -4.72
N LEU A 15 -19.03 -15.08 -5.12
CA LEU A 15 -19.62 -13.74 -5.25
C LEU A 15 -19.60 -13.00 -3.90
N LEU A 16 -20.00 -13.67 -2.82
CA LEU A 16 -20.02 -13.10 -1.48
C LEU A 16 -18.61 -12.74 -1.01
N ALA A 17 -17.64 -13.63 -1.21
CA ALA A 17 -16.23 -13.37 -0.89
C ALA A 17 -15.70 -12.15 -1.66
N ASN A 18 -16.06 -12.00 -2.93
CA ASN A 18 -15.66 -10.86 -3.75
C ASN A 18 -16.26 -9.54 -3.24
N LEU A 19 -17.55 -9.55 -2.85
CA LEU A 19 -18.21 -8.37 -2.26
C LEU A 19 -17.55 -7.95 -0.93
N VAL A 20 -17.23 -8.90 -0.06
CA VAL A 20 -16.51 -8.63 1.19
C VAL A 20 -15.13 -8.05 0.91
N PHE A 21 -14.40 -8.64 -0.04
CA PHE A 21 -13.08 -8.12 -0.46
C PHE A 21 -13.17 -6.70 -1.03
N TRP A 22 -14.18 -6.43 -1.86
CA TRP A 22 -14.41 -5.10 -2.41
C TRP A 22 -14.69 -4.08 -1.29
N LEU A 23 -15.55 -4.41 -0.33
CA LEU A 23 -15.88 -3.54 0.80
C LEU A 23 -14.65 -3.27 1.70
N TRP A 24 -13.81 -4.29 1.90
CA TRP A 24 -12.53 -4.16 2.58
C TRP A 24 -11.57 -3.24 1.84
N SER A 25 -11.46 -3.39 0.51
CA SER A 25 -10.59 -2.60 -0.35
C SER A 25 -10.98 -1.12 -0.44
N GLN A 26 -12.28 -0.81 -0.45
CA GLN A 26 -12.78 0.58 -0.30
C GLN A 26 -12.41 1.18 1.08
N GLY A 27 -12.03 0.32 2.03
CA GLY A 27 -11.55 0.72 3.32
C GLY A 27 -12.66 1.09 4.30
N PHE A 28 -13.88 0.62 4.09
CA PHE A 28 -14.96 0.66 5.09
C PHE A 28 -14.55 -0.07 6.37
N LEU A 29 -13.72 -1.10 6.24
CA LEU A 29 -13.20 -1.86 7.37
C LEU A 29 -11.99 -1.21 8.06
N ARG A 30 -11.58 0.01 7.66
CA ARG A 30 -10.54 0.79 8.35
C ARG A 30 -11.00 1.22 9.75
N GLU A 31 -12.28 1.58 9.91
CA GLU A 31 -12.83 2.05 11.19
C GLU A 31 -12.79 0.98 12.29
N VAL A 32 -12.92 -0.29 11.91
CA VAL A 32 -12.85 -1.44 12.81
C VAL A 32 -11.44 -2.03 12.94
N GLY A 33 -10.40 -1.32 12.45
CA GLY A 33 -9.00 -1.73 12.58
C GLY A 33 -8.56 -2.88 11.66
N MET A 34 -9.42 -3.30 10.72
CA MET A 34 -9.11 -4.35 9.75
C MET A 34 -8.52 -3.81 8.44
N GLY A 35 -8.36 -2.49 8.29
CA GLY A 35 -7.73 -1.88 7.13
C GLY A 35 -6.20 -1.80 7.24
N PRO A 36 -5.48 -1.66 6.11
CA PRO A 36 -4.04 -1.44 6.14
C PRO A 36 -3.72 -0.15 6.91
N LYS A 37 -2.73 -0.22 7.81
CA LYS A 37 -2.23 0.97 8.50
C LYS A 37 -1.61 1.88 7.44
N LEU A 38 -2.16 3.09 7.27
CA LEU A 38 -1.48 4.12 6.51
C LEU A 38 -0.21 4.49 7.28
N VAL A 39 0.92 3.93 6.86
CA VAL A 39 2.23 4.42 7.27
C VAL A 39 2.44 5.73 6.52
N GLN A 40 1.83 6.81 7.02
CA GLN A 40 2.26 8.15 6.67
C GLN A 40 3.63 8.27 7.30
N GLU A 41 4.72 8.29 6.53
CA GLU A 41 6.09 8.28 7.08
C GLU A 41 6.42 9.63 7.74
N PRO A 42 6.17 9.85 9.05
CA PRO A 42 6.37 11.18 9.66
C PRO A 42 7.86 11.39 9.94
N HIS A 43 8.58 10.28 10.17
CA HIS A 43 10.01 10.24 10.43
C HIS A 43 10.86 10.73 9.25
N ARG A 44 10.33 10.75 8.02
CA ARG A 44 11.04 11.36 6.88
C ARG A 44 11.19 12.86 7.02
N LEU A 45 10.31 13.54 7.74
CA LEU A 45 10.39 15.00 7.91
C LEU A 45 11.50 15.37 8.90
N SER A 46 11.70 14.58 9.95
CA SER A 46 12.75 14.78 10.94
C SER A 46 14.14 14.44 10.42
N GLU A 47 14.25 13.50 9.47
CA GLU A 47 15.53 13.08 8.87
C GLU A 47 15.74 13.63 7.44
N GLN A 48 14.91 14.60 7.03
CA GLN A 48 15.07 15.24 5.73
C GLN A 48 16.32 16.12 5.74
N ILE A 49 17.38 15.63 5.11
CA ILE A 49 18.57 16.41 4.81
C ILE A 49 18.15 17.56 3.89
N GLN A 50 18.48 18.81 4.23
CA GLN A 50 18.13 20.00 3.44
C GLN A 50 19.03 20.09 2.21
N PRO A 51 18.58 19.69 1.00
CA PRO A 51 19.45 19.64 -0.18
C PRO A 51 20.00 21.02 -0.56
N GLN A 52 19.31 22.10 -0.19
CA GLN A 52 19.74 23.48 -0.49
C GLN A 52 20.98 23.91 0.30
N ALA A 53 21.35 23.22 1.38
CA ALA A 53 22.56 23.49 2.15
C ALA A 53 23.79 22.69 1.66
N LEU A 54 23.60 21.78 0.69
CA LEU A 54 24.70 20.99 0.14
C LEU A 54 25.35 21.72 -1.04
N THR A 55 26.67 21.91 -0.95
CA THR A 55 27.50 22.32 -2.09
C THR A 55 28.04 21.07 -2.79
N ILE A 56 27.72 20.90 -4.07
CA ILE A 56 28.26 19.81 -4.88
C ILE A 56 29.71 20.16 -5.22
N GLN A 57 30.65 19.40 -4.69
CA GLN A 57 32.05 19.47 -5.15
C GLN A 57 32.22 18.52 -6.31
N ASP A 58 32.48 19.07 -7.49
CA ASP A 58 32.76 18.28 -8.68
C ASP A 58 34.17 17.67 -8.53
N SER A 59 34.23 16.36 -8.32
CA SER A 59 35.49 15.61 -8.20
C SER A 59 36.32 15.67 -9.48
N ALA A 60 35.71 15.99 -10.63
CA ALA A 60 36.44 16.22 -11.88
C ALA A 60 37.25 17.53 -11.87
N SER A 61 36.94 18.49 -10.98
CA SER A 61 37.71 19.73 -10.83
C SER A 61 38.93 19.60 -9.91
N GLN A 62 39.02 18.52 -9.12
CA GLN A 62 40.09 18.29 -8.14
C GLN A 62 41.35 17.66 -8.76
N GLU A 63 41.27 17.15 -9.99
CA GLU A 63 42.39 16.48 -10.67
C GLU A 63 43.27 17.45 -11.51
N SER A 64 42.98 18.75 -11.46
CA SER A 64 43.73 19.81 -12.16
C SER A 64 44.52 20.73 -11.21
N LYS A 65 44.83 20.31 -9.98
CA LYS A 65 45.64 21.12 -9.04
C LYS A 65 46.96 20.46 -8.66
#